data_AF-A0A8T4NAK0-F1
#
_entry.id   AF-A0A8T4NAK0-F1
#
_cell.length_a   1.000
_cell.length_b   1.000
_cell.length_c   1.000
_cell.angle_alpha   90.00
_cell.angle_beta   90.00
_cell.angle_gamma   90.00
#
_symmetry.space_group_name_H-M   'P 1'
#
loop_
_entity.id
_entity.type
_entity.pdbx_description
1 polymer ?
#
loop_
_entity_poly.entity_id
_entity_poly.type
_entity_poly.pdbx_seq_one_letter_code
_entity_poly.pdbx_strand_id
1 'polypeptide(L)'
;MQDLISTIIKSPMSLIDKDMAYTFDIMAVEGRAENAHGTFESHYPNTTKTDVLNAITKADPAQLREYYAKTGIQKESKDLVNYLKENFTKIKFQNRVQGYIDSIVELQEDWLEGIEKNISTIDKYSDSIVFKNSKNGAPNKMSCLKGMEVNMLAWLRGAYLTASMDTLRGIRDEGFKKYGKQTGGGEGYLINMKKLQEYGIDLNDLSKMNYRGALEPLNNMPHDKRLDILENLKIITRKSLPLEDIAQGEYTWEKIKTHPGTTNLQKNPGFEDQYIREEKGLGVGDDKVIFMCGFLPQEFYKDGHKRSGTETESGILGGLSSDFIDTVSKSSHIIMPGGQDYIAGLHLNGRWKKLAQDKRVRNRFGIRENPDGDYDLLTKDQLIAYTMAGANTIGKTLHSSQRHFFLDKPGETCMVSELLKLGYAHAMIRGIPMDLNNIRNFKINLGKNFDETKFTFESKPLREIKPMLNECLNLVDTPTQQQREDNLRKFYLPN
;
A
#
# COMPACT_ATOMS: atom_id res chain seq x y z
N MET A 1 4.01 22.11 22.26
CA MET A 1 2.95 21.15 22.64
C MET A 1 1.55 21.66 22.33
N GLN A 2 1.17 22.89 22.73
CA GLN A 2 -0.09 23.51 22.28
C GLN A 2 -0.14 23.70 20.75
N ASP A 3 0.97 24.06 20.10
CA ASP A 3 1.06 24.11 18.63
C ASP A 3 0.94 22.73 17.98
N LEU A 4 1.59 21.70 18.54
CA LEU A 4 1.46 20.30 18.12
C LEU A 4 0.00 19.83 18.20
N ILE A 5 -0.64 20.09 19.35
CA ILE A 5 -2.07 19.84 19.55
C ILE A 5 -2.89 20.65 18.56
N SER A 6 -2.56 21.92 18.30
CA SER A 6 -3.22 22.75 17.29
C SER A 6 -3.02 22.21 15.86
N THR A 7 -1.88 21.61 15.51
CA THR A 7 -1.61 20.98 14.21
C THR A 7 -2.36 19.65 14.07
N ILE A 8 -2.34 18.80 15.11
CA ILE A 8 -3.17 17.58 15.22
C ILE A 8 -4.64 17.93 15.04
N ILE A 9 -5.06 18.99 15.72
CA ILE A 9 -6.42 19.51 15.70
C ILE A 9 -6.73 20.13 14.33
N LYS A 10 -5.85 20.91 13.70
CA LYS A 10 -6.14 21.60 12.42
C LYS A 10 -6.09 20.70 11.19
N SER A 11 -5.58 19.48 11.28
CA SER A 11 -5.68 18.46 10.23
C SER A 11 -7.08 17.83 10.29
N PRO A 12 -8.00 18.13 9.36
CA PRO A 12 -9.33 17.55 9.39
C PRO A 12 -9.29 16.22 8.62
N MET A 13 -9.14 15.10 9.31
CA MET A 13 -9.53 13.81 8.76
C MET A 13 -10.81 13.33 9.41
N SER A 14 -11.86 13.20 8.61
CA SER A 14 -13.12 12.64 9.07
C SER A 14 -13.67 11.71 8.02
N LEU A 15 -14.05 10.51 8.49
CA LEU A 15 -14.87 9.50 7.83
C LEU A 15 -14.14 8.50 6.92
N ILE A 16 -13.16 7.82 7.51
CA ILE A 16 -13.26 6.36 7.61
C ILE A 16 -13.87 6.10 9.00
N ASP A 17 -14.52 4.95 9.24
CA ASP A 17 -14.93 4.45 10.57
C ASP A 17 -14.22 5.23 11.68
N LYS A 18 -14.95 5.95 12.57
CA LYS A 18 -14.44 7.10 13.36
C LYS A 18 -13.02 6.91 13.92
N ASP A 19 -12.65 5.67 14.20
CA ASP A 19 -11.38 5.22 14.72
C ASP A 19 -10.20 5.08 13.70
N MET A 20 -10.44 4.89 12.40
CA MET A 20 -9.45 4.93 11.32
C MET A 20 -9.05 6.35 10.93
N ALA A 21 -9.98 7.32 11.01
CA ALA A 21 -9.65 8.73 10.80
C ALA A 21 -8.55 9.17 11.79
N TYR A 22 -8.70 8.79 13.06
CA TYR A 22 -7.67 9.02 14.08
C TYR A 22 -6.36 8.27 13.81
N THR A 23 -6.39 7.13 13.09
CA THR A 23 -5.18 6.37 12.72
C THR A 23 -4.32 7.14 11.76
N PHE A 24 -4.91 7.69 10.71
CA PHE A 24 -4.18 8.51 9.77
C PHE A 24 -3.84 9.89 10.33
N ASP A 25 -4.65 10.48 11.21
CA ASP A 25 -4.28 11.71 11.92
C ASP A 25 -3.04 11.47 12.79
N ILE A 26 -3.00 10.38 13.55
CA ILE A 26 -1.83 10.00 14.35
C ILE A 26 -0.63 9.74 13.44
N MET A 27 -0.79 9.02 12.33
CA MET A 27 0.31 8.75 11.40
C MET A 27 0.81 10.00 10.65
N ALA A 28 -0.09 10.89 10.24
CA ALA A 28 0.25 12.16 9.60
C ALA A 28 0.99 13.08 10.57
N VAL A 29 0.60 13.05 11.85
CA VAL A 29 1.29 13.75 12.93
C VAL A 29 2.60 13.03 13.28
N GLU A 30 2.74 11.73 13.08
CA GLU A 30 4.02 11.03 13.25
C GLU A 30 4.99 11.23 12.06
N GLY A 31 4.63 12.02 11.04
CA GLY A 31 5.40 12.13 9.81
C GLY A 31 5.42 10.84 8.97
N ARG A 32 4.54 9.90 9.27
CA ARG A 32 4.43 8.58 8.62
C ARG A 32 3.41 8.54 7.49
N ALA A 33 2.50 9.53 7.40
CA ALA A 33 1.60 9.69 6.28
C ALA A 33 1.85 11.03 5.56
N GLU A 34 2.05 10.93 4.24
CA GLU A 34 1.92 11.97 3.20
C GLU A 34 2.98 13.07 3.12
N ASN A 35 3.47 13.52 4.25
CA ASN A 35 4.67 14.29 4.30
C ASN A 35 5.75 13.32 4.71
N ALA A 36 6.73 13.06 3.84
CA ALA A 36 7.97 12.40 4.25
C ALA A 36 8.33 12.85 5.67
N HIS A 37 8.69 11.92 6.57
CA HIS A 37 9.15 12.14 7.94
C HIS A 37 9.70 13.57 8.21
N GLY A 38 10.51 14.08 7.27
CA GLY A 38 11.04 15.44 7.24
C GLY A 38 10.09 16.66 7.30
N THR A 39 8.85 16.68 6.80
CA THR A 39 8.03 17.92 6.87
C THR A 39 7.44 18.13 8.27
N PHE A 40 7.00 17.06 8.92
CA PHE A 40 6.53 17.15 10.31
C PHE A 40 7.68 17.41 11.28
N GLU A 41 8.81 16.73 11.09
CA GLU A 41 9.99 16.90 11.94
C GLU A 41 10.75 18.20 11.73
N SER A 42 10.62 18.84 10.57
CA SER A 42 11.12 20.21 10.40
C SER A 42 10.46 21.20 11.37
N HIS A 43 9.22 20.92 11.78
CA HIS A 43 8.46 21.74 12.73
C HIS A 43 8.49 21.19 14.16
N TYR A 44 8.62 19.86 14.33
CA TYR A 44 8.60 19.18 15.64
C TYR A 44 9.69 18.10 15.77
N PRO A 45 10.99 18.46 15.71
CA PRO A 45 12.08 17.49 15.78
C PRO A 45 12.06 16.78 17.15
N ASN A 46 12.25 15.45 17.14
CA ASN A 46 12.24 14.57 18.33
C ASN A 46 10.86 14.24 18.93
N THR A 47 9.75 14.51 18.24
CA THR A 47 8.42 14.12 18.72
C THR A 47 8.13 12.67 18.33
N THR A 48 8.01 11.76 19.31
CA THR A 48 7.70 10.35 19.05
C THR A 48 6.20 10.09 18.98
N LYS A 49 5.82 8.93 18.44
CA LYS A 49 4.45 8.34 18.52
C LYS A 49 3.86 8.41 19.93
N THR A 50 4.67 8.07 20.93
CA THR A 50 4.27 8.11 22.33
C THR A 50 4.05 9.55 22.80
N ASP A 51 4.81 10.53 22.31
CA ASP A 51 4.63 11.95 22.67
C ASP A 51 3.36 12.55 22.09
N VAL A 52 2.99 12.19 20.86
CA VAL A 52 1.73 12.60 20.23
C VAL A 52 0.54 12.01 20.98
N LEU A 53 0.54 10.70 21.22
CA LEU A 53 -0.50 10.02 21.99
C LEU A 53 -0.60 10.56 23.43
N ASN A 54 0.54 10.85 24.06
CA ASN A 54 0.58 11.48 25.38
C ASN A 54 0.08 12.92 25.35
N ALA A 55 0.38 13.69 24.31
CA ALA A 55 -0.09 15.07 24.17
C ALA A 55 -1.61 15.10 23.96
N ILE A 56 -2.17 14.21 23.14
CA ILE A 56 -3.62 14.07 22.93
C ILE A 56 -4.31 13.65 24.23
N THR A 57 -3.77 12.68 24.95
CA THR A 57 -4.34 12.20 26.22
C THR A 57 -4.21 13.20 27.38
N LYS A 58 -3.27 14.15 27.29
CA LYS A 58 -3.04 15.25 28.24
C LYS A 58 -3.64 16.59 27.79
N ALA A 59 -4.17 16.70 26.58
CA ALA A 59 -4.72 17.93 26.05
C ALA A 59 -5.90 18.43 26.90
N ASP A 60 -6.01 19.76 27.05
CA ASP A 60 -7.14 20.37 27.75
C ASP A 60 -8.45 20.01 27.02
N PRO A 61 -9.42 19.36 27.69
CA PRO A 61 -10.72 19.06 27.12
C PRO A 61 -11.41 20.29 26.49
N ALA A 62 -11.11 21.51 26.95
CA ALA A 62 -11.65 22.76 26.40
C ALA A 62 -11.15 23.08 24.99
N GLN A 63 -9.90 22.79 24.67
CA GLN A 63 -9.33 23.04 23.34
C GLN A 63 -9.84 22.02 22.31
N LEU A 64 -9.99 20.77 22.73
CA LEU A 64 -10.64 19.73 21.92
C LEU A 64 -12.11 20.08 21.66
N ARG A 65 -12.84 20.58 22.67
CA ARG A 65 -14.24 21.05 22.55
C ARG A 65 -14.42 22.09 21.46
N GLU A 66 -13.60 23.13 21.44
CA GLU A 66 -13.74 24.25 20.50
C GLU A 66 -13.55 23.80 19.04
N TYR A 67 -12.62 22.87 18.80
CA TYR A 67 -12.42 22.30 17.48
C TYR A 67 -13.56 21.39 17.04
N TYR A 68 -14.02 20.47 17.89
CA TYR A 68 -15.08 19.53 17.51
C TYR A 68 -16.44 20.21 17.33
N ALA A 69 -16.68 21.32 18.05
CA ALA A 69 -17.80 22.21 17.80
C ALA A 69 -17.75 22.85 16.39
N LYS A 70 -16.54 23.15 15.89
CA LYS A 70 -16.32 23.66 14.52
C LYS A 70 -16.41 22.57 13.45
N THR A 71 -16.15 21.29 13.77
CA THR A 71 -16.23 20.17 12.81
C THR A 71 -17.56 19.42 12.80
N GLY A 72 -18.53 19.81 13.64
CA GLY A 72 -19.88 19.24 13.66
C GLY A 72 -20.00 17.88 14.37
N ILE A 73 -18.98 17.47 15.12
CA ILE A 73 -18.99 16.22 15.89
C ILE A 73 -19.66 16.48 17.25
N GLN A 74 -20.98 16.26 17.33
CA GLN A 74 -21.73 16.35 18.58
C GLN A 74 -21.56 15.08 19.43
N LYS A 75 -20.57 15.08 20.33
CA LYS A 75 -20.57 14.23 21.53
C LYS A 75 -20.12 15.08 22.72
N GLU A 76 -20.75 14.90 23.89
CA GLU A 76 -20.38 15.61 25.09
C GLU A 76 -18.93 15.31 25.49
N SER A 77 -18.13 16.36 25.62
CA SER A 77 -16.66 16.28 25.67
C SER A 77 -16.02 15.49 26.82
N LYS A 78 -16.73 15.29 27.94
CA LYS A 78 -16.23 14.45 29.04
C LYS A 78 -16.18 12.98 28.61
N ASP A 79 -17.16 12.55 27.82
CA ASP A 79 -17.18 11.21 27.25
C ASP A 79 -16.12 11.03 26.17
N LEU A 80 -15.70 12.10 25.48
CA LEU A 80 -14.69 12.00 24.42
C LEU A 80 -13.27 11.80 24.97
N VAL A 81 -12.85 12.52 26.01
CA VAL A 81 -11.51 12.33 26.59
C VAL A 81 -11.41 10.98 27.30
N ASN A 82 -12.48 10.56 27.98
CA ASN A 82 -12.56 9.21 28.53
C ASN A 82 -12.62 8.18 27.40
N TYR A 83 -13.37 8.41 26.33
CA TYR A 83 -13.38 7.56 25.13
C TYR A 83 -11.99 7.45 24.51
N LEU A 84 -11.24 8.54 24.34
CA LEU A 84 -9.88 8.50 23.80
C LEU A 84 -8.92 7.76 24.75
N LYS A 85 -9.00 7.98 26.07
CA LYS A 85 -8.18 7.25 27.05
C LYS A 85 -8.52 5.76 27.11
N GLU A 86 -9.81 5.42 27.01
CA GLU A 86 -10.31 4.06 27.08
C GLU A 86 -10.14 3.31 25.75
N ASN A 87 -10.27 3.98 24.60
CA ASN A 87 -10.32 3.36 23.28
C ASN A 87 -9.04 3.57 22.45
N PHE A 88 -8.21 4.57 22.76
CA PHE A 88 -6.95 4.86 22.07
C PHE A 88 -5.72 4.61 22.97
N THR A 89 -5.51 3.35 23.35
CA THR A 89 -4.19 2.91 23.84
C THR A 89 -3.32 2.47 22.66
N LYS A 90 -1.99 2.60 22.76
CA LYS A 90 -1.04 2.12 21.73
C LYS A 90 -1.34 0.65 21.33
N ILE A 91 -1.63 -0.20 22.31
CA ILE A 91 -1.96 -1.62 22.09
C ILE A 91 -3.27 -1.76 21.30
N LYS A 92 -4.36 -1.11 21.73
CA LYS A 92 -5.65 -1.17 21.03
C LYS A 92 -5.53 -0.65 19.61
N PHE A 93 -4.78 0.43 19.43
CA PHE A 93 -4.48 1.02 18.14
C PHE A 93 -3.76 0.03 17.21
N GLN A 94 -2.63 -0.53 17.65
CA GLN A 94 -1.85 -1.48 16.87
C GLN A 94 -2.62 -2.78 16.58
N ASN A 95 -3.49 -3.23 17.50
CA ASN A 95 -4.38 -4.37 17.27
C ASN A 95 -5.42 -4.05 16.19
N ARG A 96 -5.96 -2.83 16.20
CA ARG A 96 -6.94 -2.41 15.21
C ARG A 96 -6.32 -2.33 13.82
N VAL A 97 -5.17 -1.69 13.72
CA VAL A 97 -4.38 -1.58 12.48
C VAL A 97 -4.07 -2.96 11.91
N GLN A 98 -3.54 -3.88 12.74
CA GLN A 98 -3.32 -5.25 12.31
C GLN A 98 -4.62 -5.92 11.85
N GLY A 99 -5.71 -5.69 12.56
CA GLY A 99 -7.01 -6.21 12.18
C GLY A 99 -7.57 -5.66 10.86
N TYR A 100 -7.06 -4.56 10.30
CA TYR A 100 -7.38 -4.13 8.93
C TYR A 100 -6.55 -4.89 7.90
N ILE A 101 -5.24 -5.05 8.17
CA ILE A 101 -4.33 -5.83 7.32
C ILE A 101 -4.83 -7.26 7.21
N ASP A 102 -5.06 -7.92 8.34
CA ASP A 102 -5.57 -9.29 8.42
C ASP A 102 -6.88 -9.43 7.63
N SER A 103 -7.81 -8.48 7.79
CA SER A 103 -9.09 -8.49 7.10
C SER A 103 -8.99 -8.39 5.57
N ILE A 104 -7.96 -7.73 5.02
CA ILE A 104 -7.73 -7.69 3.56
C ILE A 104 -7.14 -9.01 3.09
N VAL A 105 -6.09 -9.48 3.77
CA VAL A 105 -5.36 -10.70 3.38
C VAL A 105 -6.25 -11.94 3.53
N GLU A 106 -6.95 -12.07 4.65
CA GLU A 106 -7.85 -13.21 4.94
C GLU A 106 -9.02 -13.27 3.94
N LEU A 107 -9.54 -12.13 3.47
CA LEU A 107 -10.59 -12.13 2.45
C LEU A 107 -10.11 -12.72 1.12
N GLN A 108 -8.88 -12.38 0.72
CA GLN A 108 -8.25 -12.89 -0.49
C GLN A 108 -7.88 -14.37 -0.32
N GLU A 109 -7.39 -14.74 0.85
CA GLU A 109 -7.06 -16.12 1.23
C GLU A 109 -8.29 -17.02 1.26
N ASP A 110 -9.40 -16.58 1.86
CA ASP A 110 -10.67 -17.31 1.96
C ASP A 110 -11.25 -17.61 0.56
N TRP A 111 -11.11 -16.68 -0.39
CA TRP A 111 -11.53 -16.91 -1.77
C TRP A 111 -10.69 -18.01 -2.43
N LEU A 112 -9.36 -17.97 -2.26
CA LEU A 112 -8.45 -19.02 -2.76
C LEU A 112 -8.75 -20.39 -2.10
N GLU A 113 -9.00 -20.42 -0.79
CA GLU A 113 -9.43 -21.63 -0.08
C GLU A 113 -10.77 -22.16 -0.58
N GLY A 114 -11.70 -21.27 -0.90
CA GLY A 114 -12.98 -21.64 -1.46
C GLY A 114 -12.83 -22.33 -2.81
N ILE A 115 -11.92 -21.87 -3.66
CA ILE A 115 -11.57 -22.56 -4.90
C ILE A 115 -11.03 -23.95 -4.59
N GLU A 116 -10.02 -24.04 -3.70
CA GLU A 116 -9.36 -25.28 -3.32
C GLU A 116 -10.35 -26.36 -2.85
N LYS A 117 -11.26 -25.99 -1.94
CA LYS A 117 -12.28 -26.88 -1.36
C LYS A 117 -13.33 -27.32 -2.39
N ASN A 118 -13.51 -26.55 -3.47
CA ASN A 118 -14.56 -26.78 -4.47
C ASN A 118 -13.99 -27.06 -5.88
N ILE A 119 -12.74 -27.53 -5.98
CA ILE A 119 -12.09 -27.83 -7.27
C ILE A 119 -12.94 -28.78 -8.14
N SER A 120 -13.66 -29.73 -7.56
CA SER A 120 -14.52 -30.68 -8.29
C SER A 120 -15.78 -30.03 -8.88
N THR A 121 -16.20 -28.87 -8.39
CA THR A 121 -17.40 -28.13 -8.79
C THR A 121 -17.07 -26.70 -9.21
N ILE A 122 -15.82 -26.46 -9.59
CA ILE A 122 -15.24 -25.12 -9.83
C ILE A 122 -15.97 -24.31 -10.92
N ASP A 123 -16.66 -24.98 -11.84
CA ASP A 123 -17.51 -24.35 -12.86
C ASP A 123 -18.64 -23.51 -12.26
N LYS A 124 -19.02 -23.78 -11.01
CA LYS A 124 -20.03 -23.01 -10.25
C LYS A 124 -19.44 -21.95 -9.34
N TYR A 125 -18.11 -21.89 -9.23
CA TYR A 125 -17.44 -20.93 -8.37
C TYR A 125 -17.44 -19.54 -9.01
N SER A 126 -17.64 -18.50 -8.21
CA SER A 126 -17.72 -17.12 -8.71
C SER A 126 -16.33 -16.50 -8.88
N ASP A 127 -16.11 -15.83 -10.01
CA ASP A 127 -14.88 -15.06 -10.28
C ASP A 127 -14.86 -13.75 -9.50
N SER A 128 -16.05 -13.31 -9.09
CA SER A 128 -16.27 -12.08 -8.33
C SER A 128 -16.81 -12.35 -6.94
N ILE A 129 -16.52 -11.45 -6.02
CA ILE A 129 -17.25 -11.33 -4.75
C ILE A 129 -18.04 -10.02 -4.72
N VAL A 130 -19.16 -10.03 -3.99
CA VAL A 130 -19.88 -8.80 -3.66
C VAL A 130 -19.67 -8.50 -2.19
N PHE A 131 -19.18 -7.31 -1.89
CA PHE A 131 -19.01 -6.84 -0.51
C PHE A 131 -20.37 -6.70 0.18
N LYS A 132 -20.69 -7.62 1.11
CA LYS A 132 -21.94 -7.60 1.86
C LYS A 132 -21.85 -6.72 3.12
N ASN A 133 -22.99 -6.21 3.57
CA ASN A 133 -23.13 -5.66 4.93
C ASN A 133 -22.75 -6.75 5.94
N SER A 134 -21.66 -6.58 6.69
CA SER A 134 -21.32 -7.60 7.67
C SER A 134 -22.30 -7.55 8.85
N LYS A 135 -23.07 -8.63 9.00
CA LYS A 135 -23.62 -9.03 10.30
C LYS A 135 -23.01 -10.32 10.83
N ASN A 136 -22.35 -11.14 9.99
CA ASN A 136 -21.83 -12.46 10.35
C ASN A 136 -20.43 -12.74 9.77
N GLY A 137 -19.38 -12.07 10.27
CA GLY A 137 -18.05 -12.70 10.32
C GLY A 137 -17.00 -12.46 9.21
N ALA A 138 -17.23 -11.60 8.22
CA ALA A 138 -16.18 -11.08 7.32
C ALA A 138 -16.35 -9.55 7.20
N PRO A 139 -15.29 -8.74 7.06
CA PRO A 139 -15.02 -7.59 7.91
C PRO A 139 -16.07 -6.48 7.84
N ASN A 140 -16.58 -6.06 8.99
CA ASN A 140 -17.28 -4.80 9.23
C ASN A 140 -16.42 -3.53 8.92
N LYS A 141 -15.29 -3.68 8.22
CA LYS A 141 -14.13 -2.80 8.29
C LYS A 141 -13.77 -2.08 6.97
N MET A 142 -14.43 -2.42 5.84
CA MET A 142 -14.30 -1.73 4.54
C MET A 142 -15.69 -1.30 4.01
N SER A 143 -16.44 -0.56 4.83
CA SER A 143 -17.84 -0.20 4.54
C SER A 143 -18.04 0.61 3.25
N CYS A 144 -17.00 1.29 2.75
CA CYS A 144 -16.99 2.04 1.49
C CYS A 144 -17.06 1.14 0.25
N LEU A 145 -16.61 -0.12 0.35
CA LEU A 145 -16.67 -1.08 -0.76
C LEU A 145 -17.99 -1.84 -0.82
N LYS A 146 -18.90 -1.59 0.12
CA LYS A 146 -20.19 -2.28 0.22
C LYS A 146 -20.98 -2.21 -1.09
N GLY A 147 -21.46 -3.37 -1.53
CA GLY A 147 -22.25 -3.52 -2.75
C GLY A 147 -21.41 -3.49 -4.02
N MET A 148 -20.10 -3.29 -3.94
CA MET A 148 -19.22 -3.43 -5.09
C MET A 148 -19.02 -4.90 -5.42
N GLU A 149 -19.10 -5.18 -6.71
CA GLU A 149 -18.65 -6.44 -7.27
C GLU A 149 -17.16 -6.32 -7.64
N VAL A 150 -16.35 -7.25 -7.15
CA VAL A 150 -14.90 -7.26 -7.38
C VAL A 150 -14.46 -8.58 -7.96
N ASN A 151 -13.82 -8.54 -9.14
CA ASN A 151 -13.13 -9.65 -9.76
C ASN A 151 -11.87 -9.97 -8.94
N MET A 152 -11.88 -11.12 -8.27
CA MET A 152 -10.86 -11.46 -7.28
C MET A 152 -9.50 -11.74 -7.90
N LEU A 153 -9.46 -12.28 -9.12
CA LEU A 153 -8.19 -12.54 -9.78
C LEU A 153 -7.52 -11.24 -10.21
N ALA A 154 -8.29 -10.29 -10.74
CA ALA A 154 -7.79 -8.96 -11.06
C ALA A 154 -7.31 -8.20 -9.81
N TRP A 155 -8.06 -8.33 -8.70
CA TRP A 155 -7.63 -7.81 -7.39
C TRP A 155 -6.28 -8.39 -6.99
N LEU A 156 -6.14 -9.71 -6.93
CA LEU A 156 -4.90 -10.37 -6.55
C LEU A 156 -3.72 -9.91 -7.41
N ARG A 157 -3.89 -9.80 -8.72
CA ARG A 157 -2.85 -9.33 -9.64
C ARG A 157 -2.43 -7.88 -9.37
N GLY A 158 -3.39 -6.99 -9.11
CA GLY A 158 -3.11 -5.59 -8.75
C GLY A 158 -2.41 -5.45 -7.40
N ALA A 159 -2.84 -6.23 -6.41
CA ALA A 159 -2.21 -6.28 -5.10
C ALA A 159 -0.77 -6.79 -5.19
N TYR A 160 -0.54 -7.86 -5.97
CA TYR A 160 0.79 -8.44 -6.14
C TYR A 160 1.79 -7.49 -6.83
N LEU A 161 1.35 -6.73 -7.83
CA LEU A 161 2.18 -5.69 -8.45
C LEU A 161 2.65 -4.66 -7.43
N THR A 162 1.69 -4.10 -6.69
CA THR A 162 1.95 -2.99 -5.76
C THR A 162 2.77 -3.46 -4.55
N ALA A 163 2.50 -4.66 -4.02
CA ALA A 163 3.29 -5.29 -2.97
C ALA A 163 4.76 -5.51 -3.35
N SER A 164 5.05 -5.64 -4.65
CA SER A 164 6.39 -5.97 -5.14
C SER A 164 7.20 -4.74 -5.56
N MET A 165 6.55 -3.61 -5.84
CA MET A 165 7.18 -2.45 -6.47
C MET A 165 8.22 -1.74 -5.58
N ASP A 166 8.11 -1.92 -4.26
CA ASP A 166 8.98 -1.31 -3.25
C ASP A 166 10.23 -2.13 -2.92
N THR A 167 10.32 -3.35 -3.42
CA THR A 167 11.47 -4.23 -3.20
C THR A 167 12.69 -3.75 -3.99
N LEU A 168 13.67 -3.16 -3.30
CA LEU A 168 14.88 -2.65 -3.94
C LEU A 168 15.72 -3.79 -4.53
N ARG A 169 16.10 -4.76 -3.70
CA ARG A 169 16.98 -5.90 -4.04
C ARG A 169 16.37 -6.97 -4.96
N GLY A 170 15.18 -6.72 -5.49
CA GLY A 170 14.47 -7.60 -6.42
C GLY A 170 14.06 -6.86 -7.67
N ILE A 171 13.02 -6.04 -7.57
CA ILE A 171 12.37 -5.45 -8.73
C ILE A 171 13.08 -4.17 -9.21
N ARG A 172 13.45 -3.28 -8.30
CA ARG A 172 14.04 -1.98 -8.67
C ARG A 172 15.47 -2.12 -9.19
N ASP A 173 16.30 -2.92 -8.53
CA ASP A 173 17.69 -3.18 -8.96
C ASP A 173 17.75 -3.86 -10.33
N GLU A 174 16.84 -4.79 -10.60
CA GLU A 174 16.75 -5.42 -11.91
C GLU A 174 16.21 -4.46 -12.97
N GLY A 175 15.26 -3.59 -12.61
CA GLY A 175 14.85 -2.48 -13.45
C GLY A 175 16.01 -1.57 -13.86
N PHE A 176 16.88 -1.23 -12.91
CA PHE A 176 18.11 -0.47 -13.21
C PHE A 176 19.04 -1.24 -14.14
N LYS A 177 19.35 -2.50 -13.84
CA LYS A 177 20.21 -3.35 -14.69
C LYS A 177 19.66 -3.47 -16.11
N LYS A 178 18.34 -3.56 -16.25
CA LYS A 178 17.66 -3.80 -17.53
C LYS A 178 17.50 -2.53 -18.37
N TYR A 179 17.11 -1.42 -17.76
CA TYR A 179 16.73 -0.19 -18.47
C TYR A 179 17.65 1.01 -18.19
N GLY A 180 18.64 0.89 -17.30
CA GLY A 180 19.55 1.98 -16.93
C GLY A 180 18.94 3.05 -16.03
N LYS A 181 17.69 2.86 -15.58
CA LYS A 181 16.98 3.81 -14.71
C LYS A 181 17.14 3.47 -13.24
N GLN A 182 17.92 4.26 -12.52
CA GLN A 182 18.03 4.14 -11.07
C GLN A 182 16.80 4.78 -10.41
N THR A 183 16.13 4.03 -9.55
CA THR A 183 15.06 4.52 -8.68
C THR A 183 15.55 4.51 -7.23
N GLY A 184 15.09 5.49 -6.44
CA GLY A 184 15.43 5.50 -5.02
C GLY A 184 14.77 4.34 -4.30
N GLY A 185 15.38 3.83 -3.23
CA GLY A 185 14.82 2.71 -2.45
C GLY A 185 15.64 2.35 -1.21
N GLY A 186 15.23 1.25 -0.57
CA GLY A 186 15.67 0.84 0.76
C GLY A 186 14.71 -0.21 1.32
N GLU A 187 14.95 -0.63 2.56
CA GLU A 187 14.21 -1.73 3.20
C GLU A 187 13.84 -1.38 4.65
N GLY A 188 12.78 -2.01 5.16
CA GLY A 188 12.36 -1.92 6.56
C GLY A 188 13.17 -2.85 7.46
N TYR A 189 13.67 -2.33 8.58
CA TYR A 189 14.44 -3.07 9.57
C TYR A 189 13.85 -2.89 10.98
N LEU A 190 13.96 -3.95 11.77
CA LEU A 190 13.61 -3.89 13.19
C LEU A 190 14.72 -3.19 13.99
N ILE A 191 14.41 -2.02 14.54
CA ILE A 191 15.35 -1.17 15.28
C ILE A 191 15.17 -1.34 16.78
N ASN A 192 16.28 -1.51 17.51
CA ASN A 192 16.31 -1.46 18.96
C ASN A 192 16.48 0.00 19.42
N MET A 193 15.40 0.61 19.87
CA MET A 193 15.37 2.03 20.23
C MET A 193 16.31 2.37 21.39
N LYS A 194 16.48 1.45 22.35
CA LYS A 194 17.41 1.66 23.46
C LYS A 194 18.85 1.75 22.97
N LYS A 195 19.26 0.82 22.09
CA LYS A 195 20.61 0.81 21.52
C LYS A 195 20.84 2.02 20.65
N LEU A 196 19.87 2.39 19.82
CA LEU A 196 19.94 3.60 19.00
C LEU A 196 20.22 4.85 19.85
N GLN A 197 19.49 5.01 20.96
CA GLN A 197 19.67 6.12 21.90
C GLN A 197 21.03 6.07 22.63
N GLU A 198 21.54 4.89 22.99
CA GLU A 198 22.88 4.73 23.61
C GLU A 198 24.01 5.28 22.73
N TYR A 199 23.84 5.25 21.40
CA TYR A 199 24.81 5.82 20.45
C TYR A 199 24.51 7.28 20.06
N GLY A 200 23.49 7.90 20.65
CA GLY A 200 23.11 9.28 20.35
C GLY A 200 22.61 9.48 18.92
N ILE A 201 21.98 8.45 18.34
CA ILE A 201 21.45 8.44 16.98
C ILE A 201 19.93 8.64 17.05
N ASP A 202 19.38 9.45 16.15
CA ASP A 202 17.93 9.54 15.97
C ASP A 202 17.43 8.51 14.94
N LEU A 203 16.20 8.03 15.10
CA LEU A 203 15.55 7.11 14.18
C LEU A 203 15.59 7.63 12.73
N ASN A 204 15.45 8.95 12.59
CA ASN A 204 15.48 9.64 11.30
C ASN A 204 16.85 9.67 10.64
N ASP A 205 17.93 9.49 11.39
CA ASP A 205 19.24 9.40 10.79
C ASP A 205 19.33 8.13 9.93
N LEU A 206 18.67 7.04 10.33
CA LEU A 206 18.68 5.79 9.57
C LEU A 206 17.92 5.86 8.23
N SER A 207 16.92 6.75 8.10
CA SER A 207 16.15 6.93 6.86
C SER A 207 16.82 7.84 5.83
N LYS A 208 17.88 8.53 6.23
CA LYS A 208 18.68 9.41 5.37
C LYS A 208 19.70 8.60 4.58
N MET A 209 20.04 9.09 3.39
CA MET A 209 21.15 8.50 2.64
C MET A 209 22.51 8.82 3.29
N ASN A 210 22.66 10.07 3.74
CA ASN A 210 23.86 10.55 4.42
C ASN A 210 23.53 10.74 5.89
N TYR A 211 24.05 9.85 6.72
CA TYR A 211 23.98 9.93 8.15
C TYR A 211 24.81 11.10 8.67
N ARG A 212 24.45 11.61 9.85
CA ARG A 212 25.16 12.70 10.51
C ARG A 212 25.69 12.22 11.86
N GLY A 213 26.62 12.98 12.45
CA GLY A 213 27.11 12.73 13.81
C GLY A 213 27.81 11.38 13.92
N ALA A 214 27.44 10.57 14.92
CA ALA A 214 28.09 9.30 15.23
C ALA A 214 28.04 8.26 14.08
N LEU A 215 27.09 8.40 13.15
CA LEU A 215 26.94 7.52 11.99
C LEU A 215 27.60 8.04 10.72
N GLU A 216 28.11 9.28 10.70
CA GLU A 216 28.75 9.87 9.53
C GLU A 216 29.89 9.02 8.93
N PRO A 217 30.74 8.31 9.73
CA PRO A 217 31.77 7.42 9.19
C PRO A 217 31.21 6.29 8.30
N LEU A 218 29.94 5.92 8.46
CA LEU A 218 29.32 4.86 7.65
C LEU A 218 29.00 5.32 6.23
N ASN A 219 28.88 6.62 5.96
CA ASN A 219 28.38 7.15 4.67
C ASN A 219 29.20 6.71 3.45
N ASN A 220 30.50 6.46 3.64
CA ASN A 220 31.42 6.07 2.56
C ASN A 220 31.56 4.55 2.44
N MET A 221 30.75 3.77 3.17
CA MET A 221 30.79 2.30 3.14
C MET A 221 29.68 1.74 2.23
N PRO A 222 29.93 0.60 1.55
CA PRO A 222 28.87 -0.17 0.89
C PRO A 222 27.71 -0.46 1.85
N HIS A 223 26.47 -0.48 1.33
CA HIS A 223 25.28 -0.61 2.16
C HIS A 223 25.29 -1.87 3.05
N ASP A 224 25.66 -3.03 2.52
CA ASP A 224 25.77 -4.26 3.32
C ASP A 224 26.74 -4.12 4.50
N LYS A 225 27.89 -3.46 4.29
CA LYS A 225 28.84 -3.21 5.38
C LYS A 225 28.28 -2.26 6.44
N ARG A 226 27.46 -1.28 6.04
CA ARG A 226 26.74 -0.40 6.98
C ARG A 226 25.78 -1.22 7.83
N LEU A 227 24.97 -2.09 7.20
CA LEU A 227 24.03 -2.97 7.89
C LEU A 227 24.74 -3.93 8.86
N ASP A 228 25.87 -4.52 8.45
CA ASP A 228 26.67 -5.38 9.31
C ASP A 228 27.15 -4.65 10.56
N ILE A 229 27.60 -3.40 10.43
CA ILE A 229 28.00 -2.58 11.57
C ILE A 229 26.80 -2.29 12.47
N LEU A 230 25.68 -1.83 11.91
CA LEU A 230 24.47 -1.54 12.70
C LEU A 230 23.95 -2.78 13.45
N GLU A 231 24.04 -3.97 12.84
CA GLU A 231 23.66 -5.23 13.49
C GLU A 231 24.66 -5.61 14.59
N ASN A 232 25.97 -5.47 14.36
CA ASN A 232 27.00 -5.70 15.37
C ASN A 232 26.85 -4.77 16.59
N LEU A 233 26.43 -3.52 16.35
CA LEU A 233 26.07 -2.56 17.40
C LEU A 233 24.73 -2.88 18.08
N LYS A 234 24.00 -3.88 17.59
CA LYS A 234 22.66 -4.30 18.03
C LYS A 234 21.61 -3.21 17.86
N ILE A 235 21.83 -2.30 16.92
CA ILE A 235 20.87 -1.25 16.55
C ILE A 235 19.77 -1.85 15.68
N ILE A 236 20.14 -2.68 14.71
CA ILE A 236 19.18 -3.39 13.86
C ILE A 236 19.18 -4.89 14.15
N THR A 237 18.06 -5.55 13.83
CA THR A 237 17.97 -7.02 13.78
C THR A 237 17.56 -7.47 12.38
N ARG A 238 18.39 -8.28 11.72
CA ARG A 238 18.05 -8.88 10.43
C ARG A 238 17.39 -10.25 10.66
N LYS A 239 16.12 -10.24 11.04
CA LYS A 239 15.32 -11.47 11.03
C LYS A 239 14.99 -11.85 9.58
N SER A 240 14.85 -13.14 9.31
CA SER A 240 14.42 -13.65 8.02
C SER A 240 13.13 -14.47 8.15
N LEU A 241 12.25 -14.29 7.18
CA LEU A 241 11.15 -15.21 6.91
C LEU A 241 11.59 -16.24 5.86
N PRO A 242 10.97 -17.43 5.83
CA PRO A 242 11.22 -18.42 4.79
C PRO A 242 10.51 -17.98 3.49
N LEU A 243 11.07 -16.98 2.80
CA LEU A 243 10.43 -16.35 1.64
C LEU A 243 10.12 -17.35 0.53
N GLU A 244 10.98 -18.37 0.36
CA GLU A 244 10.77 -19.44 -0.62
C GLU A 244 9.54 -20.28 -0.28
N ASP A 245 9.41 -20.77 0.96
CA ASP A 245 8.25 -21.55 1.40
C ASP A 245 6.95 -20.72 1.34
N ILE A 246 7.03 -19.42 1.65
CA ILE A 246 5.90 -18.49 1.53
C ILE A 246 5.51 -18.32 0.05
N ALA A 247 6.48 -18.12 -0.84
CA ALA A 247 6.27 -17.98 -2.28
C ALA A 247 5.80 -19.29 -2.95
N GLN A 248 6.01 -20.44 -2.31
CA GLN A 248 5.44 -21.73 -2.68
C GLN A 248 4.05 -21.95 -2.08
N GLY A 249 3.57 -21.07 -1.19
CA GLY A 249 2.26 -21.20 -0.54
C GLY A 249 2.21 -22.34 0.49
N GLU A 250 3.32 -22.66 1.17
CA GLU A 250 3.38 -23.69 2.22
C GLU A 250 2.86 -23.18 3.58
N TYR A 251 2.75 -21.87 3.73
CA TYR A 251 2.33 -21.21 4.96
C TYR A 251 0.92 -20.62 4.79
N THR A 252 0.14 -20.62 5.87
CA THR A 252 -1.06 -19.78 5.97
C THR A 252 -0.69 -18.41 6.52
N TRP A 253 -1.55 -17.41 6.35
CA TRP A 253 -1.28 -16.07 6.90
C TRP A 253 -1.00 -16.10 8.41
N GLU A 254 -1.77 -16.90 9.18
CA GLU A 254 -1.56 -17.06 10.62
C GLU A 254 -0.22 -17.71 10.97
N LYS A 255 0.24 -18.69 10.19
CA LYS A 255 1.58 -19.28 10.38
C LYS A 255 2.69 -18.28 10.12
N ILE A 256 2.53 -17.39 9.13
CA ILE A 256 3.51 -16.32 8.83
C ILE A 256 3.57 -15.33 9.99
N LYS A 257 2.42 -14.85 10.48
CA LYS A 257 2.33 -13.92 11.62
C LYS A 257 2.97 -14.45 12.90
N THR A 258 2.89 -15.76 13.12
CA THR A 258 3.43 -16.43 14.31
C THR A 258 4.85 -16.98 14.14
N HIS A 259 5.43 -16.87 12.94
CA HIS A 259 6.78 -17.34 12.65
C HIS A 259 7.85 -16.62 13.50
N PRO A 260 8.93 -17.29 13.94
CA PRO A 260 10.01 -16.65 14.71
C PRO A 260 10.69 -15.45 14.03
N GLY A 261 10.67 -15.44 12.69
CA GLY A 261 11.14 -14.34 11.84
C GLY A 261 10.28 -13.07 11.94
N THR A 262 9.05 -13.20 12.44
CA THR A 262 8.13 -12.10 12.70
C THR A 262 8.34 -11.54 14.11
N THR A 263 8.03 -10.27 14.33
CA THR A 263 8.14 -9.64 15.66
C THR A 263 6.83 -9.03 16.10
N ASN A 264 6.38 -9.41 17.29
CA ASN A 264 5.26 -8.75 17.96
C ASN A 264 5.78 -7.64 18.89
N LEU A 265 5.54 -6.38 18.52
CA LEU A 265 5.96 -5.18 19.26
C LEU A 265 5.34 -5.08 20.66
N GLN A 266 4.16 -5.65 20.88
CA GLN A 266 3.54 -5.63 22.21
C GLN A 266 4.30 -6.51 23.21
N LYS A 267 4.97 -7.55 22.71
CA LYS A 267 5.89 -8.39 23.49
C LYS A 267 7.32 -7.82 23.51
N ASN A 268 7.61 -6.83 22.67
CA ASN A 268 8.94 -6.25 22.46
C ASN A 268 8.87 -4.71 22.35
N PRO A 269 8.41 -3.98 23.38
CA PRO A 269 8.08 -2.56 23.28
C PRO A 269 9.28 -1.63 23.08
N GLY A 270 10.52 -2.15 23.18
CA GLY A 270 11.75 -1.42 22.90
C GLY A 270 12.19 -1.44 21.43
N PHE A 271 11.37 -2.01 20.54
CA PHE A 271 11.66 -2.07 19.12
C PHE A 271 10.66 -1.27 18.28
N GLU A 272 11.11 -0.81 17.12
CA GLU A 272 10.29 -0.18 16.08
C GLU A 272 10.69 -0.66 14.69
N ASP A 273 9.78 -0.53 13.71
CA ASP A 273 10.11 -0.71 12.30
C ASP A 273 10.62 0.62 11.73
N GLN A 274 11.73 0.58 10.99
CA GLN A 274 12.28 1.76 10.34
C GLN A 274 12.84 1.42 8.97
N TYR A 275 12.46 2.24 8.01
CA TYR A 275 13.03 2.23 6.67
C TYR A 275 14.46 2.77 6.69
N ILE A 276 15.39 1.98 6.16
CA ILE A 276 16.78 2.37 5.94
C ILE A 276 17.02 2.53 4.44
N ARG A 277 17.41 3.74 4.03
CA ARG A 277 17.62 4.07 2.62
C ARG A 277 18.94 3.50 2.11
N GLU A 278 18.86 2.76 1.02
CA GLU A 278 20.02 2.19 0.33
C GLU A 278 20.40 3.05 -0.87
N GLU A 279 19.41 3.41 -1.71
CA GLU A 279 19.62 4.11 -2.99
C GLU A 279 18.89 5.46 -3.09
N LYS A 280 19.48 6.41 -3.83
CA LYS A 280 18.90 7.73 -4.09
C LYS A 280 18.43 7.81 -5.53
N GLY A 281 17.23 8.35 -5.67
CA GLY A 281 16.62 8.62 -6.94
C GLY A 281 15.21 9.12 -6.72
N LEU A 282 14.54 9.42 -7.83
CA LEU A 282 13.10 9.57 -7.81
C LEU A 282 12.51 8.17 -7.51
N GLY A 283 11.68 8.08 -6.49
CA GLY A 283 11.03 6.83 -6.12
C GLY A 283 10.03 6.36 -7.18
N VAL A 284 9.47 5.18 -6.98
CA VAL A 284 8.29 4.75 -7.74
C VAL A 284 7.11 5.67 -7.37
N GLY A 285 6.27 6.00 -8.35
CA GLY A 285 5.04 6.74 -8.08
C GLY A 285 3.91 5.76 -7.81
N ASP A 286 3.61 5.51 -6.55
CA ASP A 286 2.61 4.52 -6.10
C ASP A 286 1.29 4.68 -6.85
N ASP A 287 0.79 5.91 -6.95
CA ASP A 287 -0.39 6.29 -7.72
C ASP A 287 -0.37 5.84 -9.18
N LYS A 288 0.78 5.97 -9.84
CA LYS A 288 0.95 5.58 -11.24
C LYS A 288 0.85 4.07 -11.34
N VAL A 289 1.50 3.34 -10.43
CA VAL A 289 1.49 1.86 -10.40
C VAL A 289 0.09 1.35 -10.08
N ILE A 290 -0.55 1.89 -9.05
CA ILE A 290 -1.92 1.57 -8.66
C ILE A 290 -2.89 1.82 -9.81
N PHE A 291 -2.77 2.96 -10.50
CA PHE A 291 -3.56 3.22 -11.70
C PHE A 291 -3.31 2.16 -12.80
N MET A 292 -2.05 1.82 -13.07
CA MET A 292 -1.70 0.80 -14.06
C MET A 292 -2.17 -0.61 -13.68
N CYS A 293 -2.49 -0.89 -12.41
CA CYS A 293 -3.07 -2.17 -11.99
C CYS A 293 -4.43 -2.45 -12.67
N GLY A 294 -5.17 -1.42 -13.10
CA GLY A 294 -6.39 -1.61 -13.90
C GLY A 294 -6.13 -2.06 -15.34
N PHE A 295 -4.88 -2.01 -15.80
CA PHE A 295 -4.47 -2.23 -17.18
C PHE A 295 -3.32 -3.25 -17.29
N LEU A 296 -3.31 -4.23 -16.38
CA LEU A 296 -2.36 -5.35 -16.42
C LEU A 296 -2.49 -6.18 -17.71
N PRO A 297 -1.41 -6.85 -18.14
CA PRO A 297 -1.35 -7.49 -19.45
C PRO A 297 -2.29 -8.69 -19.54
N GLN A 298 -2.86 -8.91 -20.72
CA GLN A 298 -3.83 -9.99 -20.98
C GLN A 298 -3.15 -11.31 -21.37
N GLU A 299 -1.83 -11.33 -21.56
CA GLU A 299 -1.02 -12.52 -21.88
C GLU A 299 -1.16 -13.66 -20.86
N PHE A 300 -1.61 -13.32 -19.65
CA PHE A 300 -1.96 -14.24 -18.58
C PHE A 300 -3.16 -15.14 -18.95
N TYR A 301 -4.09 -14.60 -19.73
CA TYR A 301 -5.29 -15.29 -20.19
C TYR A 301 -5.09 -15.95 -21.56
N LYS A 302 -5.96 -16.90 -21.89
CA LYS A 302 -6.04 -17.52 -23.22
C LYS A 302 -6.48 -16.49 -24.27
N ASP A 303 -6.04 -16.72 -25.50
CA ASP A 303 -6.45 -15.88 -26.64
C ASP A 303 -7.98 -15.78 -26.74
N GLY A 304 -8.46 -14.57 -26.97
CA GLY A 304 -9.89 -14.27 -27.05
C GLY A 304 -10.58 -14.08 -25.69
N HIS A 305 -9.84 -14.07 -24.57
CA HIS A 305 -10.38 -13.66 -23.27
C HIS A 305 -11.00 -12.26 -23.36
N LYS A 306 -12.22 -12.12 -22.83
CA LYS A 306 -12.93 -10.86 -22.74
C LYS A 306 -12.87 -10.37 -21.30
N ARG A 307 -12.28 -9.19 -21.11
CA ARG A 307 -12.22 -8.55 -19.79
C ARG A 307 -13.62 -8.41 -19.18
N SER A 308 -13.73 -8.67 -17.87
CA SER A 308 -14.98 -8.40 -17.16
C SER A 308 -15.17 -6.88 -17.00
N GLY A 309 -16.43 -6.43 -16.88
CA GLY A 309 -16.71 -5.00 -16.63
C GLY A 309 -16.13 -4.49 -15.31
N THR A 310 -15.80 -5.38 -14.38
CA THR A 310 -15.24 -5.06 -13.07
C THR A 310 -13.71 -5.16 -13.03
N GLU A 311 -13.04 -5.67 -14.07
CA GLU A 311 -11.62 -6.04 -14.04
C GLU A 311 -10.70 -4.84 -13.75
N THR A 312 -10.90 -3.73 -14.46
CA THR A 312 -10.12 -2.50 -14.29
C THR A 312 -10.20 -1.97 -12.86
N GLU A 313 -11.42 -1.90 -12.32
CA GLU A 313 -11.69 -1.38 -10.98
C GLU A 313 -11.11 -2.31 -9.92
N SER A 314 -11.26 -3.62 -10.12
CA SER A 314 -10.74 -4.64 -9.22
C SER A 314 -9.21 -4.61 -9.16
N GLY A 315 -8.53 -4.43 -10.30
CA GLY A 315 -7.08 -4.26 -10.33
C GLY A 315 -6.61 -3.02 -9.56
N ILE A 316 -7.28 -1.88 -9.76
CA ILE A 316 -6.99 -0.64 -9.02
C ILE A 316 -7.22 -0.83 -7.51
N LEU A 317 -8.34 -1.45 -7.12
CA LEU A 317 -8.63 -1.78 -5.72
C LEU A 317 -7.57 -2.71 -5.12
N GLY A 318 -7.03 -3.63 -5.91
CA GLY A 318 -5.92 -4.46 -5.51
C GLY A 318 -4.67 -3.69 -5.18
N GLY A 319 -4.24 -2.81 -6.09
CA GLY A 319 -3.10 -1.95 -5.82
C GLY A 319 -3.31 -1.08 -4.59
N LEU A 320 -4.48 -0.45 -4.48
CA LEU A 320 -4.85 0.36 -3.32
C LEU A 320 -4.84 -0.41 -2.01
N SER A 321 -5.30 -1.66 -2.01
CA SER A 321 -5.33 -2.50 -0.81
C SER A 321 -3.92 -2.82 -0.33
N SER A 322 -3.00 -3.10 -1.26
CA SER A 322 -1.59 -3.38 -0.93
C SER A 322 -0.88 -2.13 -0.42
N ASP A 323 -1.03 -1.00 -1.10
CA ASP A 323 -0.45 0.29 -0.69
C ASP A 323 -0.99 0.73 0.67
N PHE A 324 -2.27 0.48 0.92
CA PHE A 324 -2.88 0.67 2.22
C PHE A 324 -2.23 -0.21 3.30
N ILE A 325 -1.95 -1.49 3.01
CA ILE A 325 -1.23 -2.38 3.92
C ILE A 325 0.18 -1.84 4.20
N ASP A 326 0.98 -1.47 3.19
CA ASP A 326 2.31 -0.87 3.40
C ASP A 326 2.22 0.30 4.37
N THR A 327 1.32 1.23 4.05
CA THR A 327 1.10 2.46 4.82
C THR A 327 0.79 2.15 6.27
N VAL A 328 -0.25 1.36 6.53
CA VAL A 328 -0.71 1.13 7.91
C VAL A 328 0.16 0.11 8.66
N SER A 329 0.91 -0.75 7.97
CA SER A 329 1.80 -1.75 8.61
C SER A 329 2.84 -1.10 9.52
N LYS A 330 3.30 0.12 9.19
CA LYS A 330 4.19 0.97 9.99
C LYS A 330 3.64 1.28 11.39
N SER A 331 2.33 1.08 11.59
CA SER A 331 1.59 1.31 12.83
C SER A 331 0.98 0.06 13.43
N SER A 332 1.22 -1.12 12.86
CA SER A 332 0.72 -2.39 13.39
C SER A 332 1.55 -2.84 14.62
N HIS A 333 1.17 -3.97 15.22
CA HIS A 333 2.01 -4.64 16.23
C HIS A 333 2.85 -5.78 15.67
N ILE A 334 2.60 -6.21 14.44
CA ILE A 334 3.32 -7.31 13.79
C ILE A 334 4.25 -6.72 12.75
N ILE A 335 5.55 -6.87 12.97
CA ILE A 335 6.58 -6.46 12.00
C ILE A 335 7.09 -7.70 11.29
N MET A 336 7.07 -7.64 9.96
CA MET A 336 7.66 -8.64 9.07
C MET A 336 8.83 -7.99 8.31
N PRO A 337 10.00 -8.64 8.25
CA PRO A 337 11.08 -8.20 7.37
C PRO A 337 10.58 -8.08 5.92
N GLY A 338 10.81 -6.92 5.30
CA GLY A 338 10.34 -6.63 3.94
C GLY A 338 8.93 -6.02 3.83
N GLY A 339 8.21 -5.83 4.94
CA GLY A 339 6.86 -5.23 4.94
C GLY A 339 5.73 -6.27 4.87
N GLN A 340 4.58 -5.95 5.47
CA GLN A 340 3.45 -6.89 5.51
C GLN A 340 2.75 -7.05 4.14
N ASP A 341 2.75 -6.00 3.34
CA ASP A 341 2.21 -5.97 1.98
C ASP A 341 3.00 -6.89 1.05
N TYR A 342 4.34 -6.80 1.04
CA TYR A 342 5.19 -7.69 0.26
C TYR A 342 5.00 -9.16 0.64
N ILE A 343 5.02 -9.46 1.93
CA ILE A 343 4.84 -10.84 2.43
C ILE A 343 3.44 -11.37 2.13
N ALA A 344 2.39 -10.54 2.26
CA ALA A 344 1.03 -10.91 1.85
C ALA A 344 0.95 -11.17 0.33
N GLY A 345 1.59 -10.33 -0.49
CA GLY A 345 1.67 -10.51 -1.94
C GLY A 345 2.35 -11.83 -2.31
N LEU A 346 3.49 -12.16 -1.70
CA LEU A 346 4.18 -13.44 -1.91
C LEU A 346 3.30 -14.63 -1.51
N HIS A 347 2.68 -14.57 -0.34
CA HIS A 347 1.79 -15.60 0.19
C HIS A 347 0.64 -15.90 -0.77
N LEU A 348 -0.10 -14.85 -1.18
CA LEU A 348 -1.25 -14.98 -2.05
C LEU A 348 -0.87 -15.45 -3.45
N ASN A 349 0.27 -14.98 -3.98
CA ASN A 349 0.81 -15.49 -5.24
C ASN A 349 1.15 -16.98 -5.12
N GLY A 350 1.88 -17.41 -4.09
CA GLY A 350 2.23 -18.81 -3.89
C GLY A 350 1.02 -19.74 -3.78
N ARG A 351 -0.01 -19.30 -3.05
CA ARG A 351 -1.30 -20.00 -3.01
C ARG A 351 -1.98 -20.10 -4.38
N TRP A 352 -1.98 -19.00 -5.14
CA TRP A 352 -2.50 -19.00 -6.51
C TRP A 352 -1.71 -19.96 -7.41
N LYS A 353 -0.37 -19.93 -7.38
CA LYS A 353 0.49 -20.82 -8.17
C LYS A 353 0.09 -22.28 -7.99
N LYS A 354 -0.06 -22.71 -6.73
CA LYS A 354 -0.53 -24.08 -6.38
C LYS A 354 -1.87 -24.42 -7.02
N LEU A 355 -2.86 -23.53 -6.92
CA LEU A 355 -4.17 -23.75 -7.50
C LEU A 355 -4.13 -23.79 -9.04
N ALA A 356 -3.36 -22.89 -9.64
CA ALA A 356 -3.22 -22.78 -11.08
C ALA A 356 -2.52 -24.00 -11.71
N GLN A 357 -1.86 -24.87 -10.93
CA GLN A 357 -1.39 -26.17 -11.41
C GLN A 357 -2.53 -27.13 -11.78
N ASP A 358 -3.75 -26.95 -11.27
CA ASP A 358 -4.91 -27.74 -11.68
C ASP A 358 -5.50 -27.23 -13.01
N LYS A 359 -5.62 -28.14 -13.99
CA LYS A 359 -6.15 -27.82 -15.32
C LYS A 359 -7.59 -27.29 -15.28
N ARG A 360 -8.41 -27.73 -14.32
CA ARG A 360 -9.80 -27.27 -14.15
C ARG A 360 -9.82 -25.80 -13.71
N VAL A 361 -8.94 -25.43 -12.77
CA VAL A 361 -8.75 -24.03 -12.35
C VAL A 361 -8.36 -23.18 -13.56
N ARG A 362 -7.33 -23.58 -14.31
CA ARG A 362 -6.90 -22.83 -15.50
C ARG A 362 -8.00 -22.68 -16.53
N ASN A 363 -8.73 -23.77 -16.82
CA ASN A 363 -9.84 -23.72 -17.77
C ASN A 363 -10.96 -22.79 -17.30
N ARG A 364 -11.31 -22.85 -16.00
CA ARG A 364 -12.38 -22.02 -15.42
C ARG A 364 -12.08 -20.54 -15.53
N PHE A 365 -10.85 -20.14 -15.20
CA PHE A 365 -10.44 -18.74 -15.20
C PHE A 365 -9.84 -18.29 -16.54
N GLY A 366 -9.87 -19.16 -17.56
CA GLY A 366 -9.34 -18.84 -18.89
C GLY A 366 -7.84 -18.55 -18.89
N ILE A 367 -7.06 -19.21 -18.03
CA ILE A 367 -5.61 -19.02 -17.89
C ILE A 367 -4.87 -19.78 -18.98
N ARG A 368 -3.87 -19.15 -19.58
CA ARG A 368 -3.01 -19.78 -20.59
C ARG A 368 -2.22 -20.94 -19.97
N GLU A 369 -1.87 -21.95 -20.77
CA GLU A 369 -0.89 -22.96 -20.33
C GLU A 369 0.52 -22.38 -20.37
N ASN A 370 1.31 -22.62 -19.31
CA ASN A 370 2.68 -22.12 -19.19
C ASN A 370 2.85 -20.61 -19.48
N PRO A 371 2.13 -19.70 -18.79
CA PRO A 371 2.32 -18.26 -18.97
C PRO A 371 3.74 -17.81 -18.59
N ASP A 372 4.37 -18.49 -17.62
CA ASP A 372 5.75 -18.27 -17.14
C ASP A 372 6.41 -19.54 -16.57
N GLY A 373 5.75 -20.71 -16.70
CA GLY A 373 6.21 -21.98 -16.12
C GLY A 373 5.64 -22.28 -14.73
N ASP A 374 5.37 -21.25 -13.92
CA ASP A 374 4.95 -21.41 -12.53
C ASP A 374 3.56 -20.85 -12.21
N TYR A 375 2.90 -20.23 -13.19
CA TYR A 375 1.60 -19.56 -13.10
C TYR A 375 1.56 -18.40 -12.11
N ASP A 376 2.59 -17.54 -12.09
CA ASP A 376 2.54 -16.33 -11.26
C ASP A 376 1.38 -15.42 -11.69
N LEU A 377 0.83 -14.68 -10.72
CA LEU A 377 -0.16 -13.63 -10.96
C LEU A 377 0.38 -12.57 -11.94
N LEU A 378 1.68 -12.29 -11.83
CA LEU A 378 2.48 -11.49 -12.75
C LEU A 378 3.90 -12.07 -12.81
N THR A 379 4.43 -12.19 -14.01
CA THR A 379 5.83 -12.61 -14.19
C THR A 379 6.77 -11.55 -13.60
N LYS A 380 7.98 -11.97 -13.22
CA LYS A 380 9.02 -11.04 -12.74
C LYS A 380 9.30 -9.91 -13.73
N ASP A 381 9.33 -10.20 -15.03
CA ASP A 381 9.55 -9.20 -16.07
C ASP A 381 8.40 -8.20 -16.18
N GLN A 382 7.16 -8.64 -15.95
CA GLN A 382 6.00 -7.74 -15.87
C GLN A 382 6.09 -6.85 -14.62
N LEU A 383 6.44 -7.40 -13.45
CA LEU A 383 6.66 -6.62 -12.23
C LEU A 383 7.72 -5.53 -12.46
N ILE A 384 8.86 -5.88 -13.06
CA ILE A 384 9.93 -4.93 -13.39
C ILE A 384 9.44 -3.88 -14.38
N ALA A 385 8.81 -4.29 -15.49
CA ALA A 385 8.36 -3.35 -16.52
C ALA A 385 7.32 -2.34 -15.99
N TYR A 386 6.31 -2.82 -15.25
CA TYR A 386 5.28 -1.95 -14.68
C TYR A 386 5.83 -1.05 -13.57
N THR A 387 6.72 -1.55 -12.72
CA THR A 387 7.39 -0.72 -11.70
C THR A 387 8.22 0.39 -12.35
N MET A 388 8.93 0.07 -13.44
CA MET A 388 9.75 1.04 -14.15
C MET A 388 8.91 2.02 -14.96
N ALA A 389 7.79 1.62 -15.56
CA ALA A 389 6.86 2.55 -16.19
C ALA A 389 6.24 3.53 -15.19
N GLY A 390 6.03 3.10 -13.94
CA GLY A 390 5.49 3.91 -12.85
C GLY A 390 6.52 4.78 -12.13
N ALA A 391 7.80 4.68 -12.48
CA ALA A 391 8.85 5.44 -11.81
C ALA A 391 8.71 6.95 -12.03
N ASN A 392 9.04 7.74 -11.00
CA ASN A 392 8.99 9.19 -11.14
C ASN A 392 10.15 9.72 -12.01
N THR A 393 9.85 10.73 -12.82
CA THR A 393 10.81 11.47 -13.65
C THR A 393 10.77 12.95 -13.30
N ILE A 394 11.84 13.67 -13.63
CA ILE A 394 11.99 15.08 -13.26
C ILE A 394 10.82 15.89 -13.83
N GLY A 395 10.13 16.66 -12.98
CA GLY A 395 8.98 17.47 -13.37
C GLY A 395 7.67 16.69 -13.59
N LYS A 396 7.68 15.35 -13.48
CA LYS A 396 6.52 14.47 -13.66
C LYS A 396 6.33 13.55 -12.45
N THR A 397 6.48 14.09 -11.24
CA THR A 397 6.18 13.36 -10.00
C THR A 397 4.68 13.34 -9.77
N LEU A 398 4.12 12.13 -9.65
CA LEU A 398 2.77 11.93 -9.15
C LEU A 398 2.90 11.02 -7.92
N HIS A 399 2.59 11.58 -6.76
CA HIS A 399 2.58 10.88 -5.50
C HIS A 399 1.54 11.56 -4.62
N SER A 400 0.60 10.79 -4.12
CA SER A 400 -0.63 11.32 -3.57
C SER A 400 -0.58 11.44 -2.07
N SER A 401 -1.50 12.27 -1.65
CA SER A 401 -1.97 12.37 -0.30
C SER A 401 -2.80 11.13 0.07
N GLN A 402 -2.12 10.09 0.57
CA GLN A 402 -2.73 8.86 1.10
C GLN A 402 -3.72 9.10 2.26
N ARG A 403 -3.84 10.32 2.79
CA ARG A 403 -4.83 10.71 3.83
C ARG A 403 -6.29 10.51 3.39
N HIS A 404 -6.59 10.17 2.13
CA HIS A 404 -7.97 10.07 1.65
C HIS A 404 -8.37 8.71 1.07
N PHE A 405 -7.66 7.62 1.39
CA PHE A 405 -7.90 6.28 0.83
C PHE A 405 -9.38 5.86 0.76
N PHE A 406 -10.22 6.17 1.75
CA PHE A 406 -11.61 5.70 1.80
C PHE A 406 -12.65 6.75 2.26
N LEU A 407 -12.43 8.05 2.02
CA LEU A 407 -13.34 9.11 2.48
C LEU A 407 -14.64 9.24 1.65
N ASP A 408 -15.78 8.75 2.16
CA ASP A 408 -17.08 8.98 1.52
C ASP A 408 -17.82 10.18 2.15
N LYS A 409 -17.48 11.40 1.74
CA LYS A 409 -18.15 12.63 2.17
C LYS A 409 -18.74 13.42 0.99
N PRO A 410 -19.95 13.97 1.13
CA PRO A 410 -20.48 14.94 0.16
C PRO A 410 -19.55 16.15 0.01
N GLY A 411 -18.93 16.33 -1.16
CA GLY A 411 -18.05 17.45 -1.47
C GLY A 411 -16.54 17.20 -1.27
N GLU A 412 -16.15 16.05 -0.72
CA GLU A 412 -14.75 15.60 -0.66
C GLU A 412 -14.58 14.39 -1.59
N THR A 413 -13.35 14.16 -2.08
CA THR A 413 -13.07 13.09 -3.03
C THR A 413 -12.06 12.11 -2.44
N CYS A 414 -12.49 10.88 -2.25
CA CYS A 414 -11.69 9.73 -1.85
C CYS A 414 -10.67 9.35 -2.95
N MET A 415 -9.47 8.93 -2.55
CA MET A 415 -8.43 8.49 -3.48
C MET A 415 -8.86 7.30 -4.34
N VAL A 416 -9.59 6.34 -3.76
CA VAL A 416 -10.24 5.25 -4.52
C VAL A 416 -11.13 5.86 -5.60
N SER A 417 -11.96 6.83 -5.26
CA SER A 417 -12.86 7.47 -6.22
C SER A 417 -12.09 8.21 -7.32
N GLU A 418 -11.00 8.88 -7.00
CA GLU A 418 -10.17 9.60 -7.97
C GLU A 418 -9.44 8.66 -8.93
N LEU A 419 -8.84 7.58 -8.41
CA LEU A 419 -8.20 6.57 -9.25
C LEU A 419 -9.21 5.79 -10.09
N LEU A 420 -10.39 5.49 -9.56
CA LEU A 420 -11.45 4.84 -10.33
C LEU A 420 -12.04 5.77 -11.40
N LYS A 421 -12.20 7.08 -11.13
CA LYS A 421 -12.54 8.08 -12.17
C LYS A 421 -11.55 8.04 -13.32
N LEU A 422 -10.26 8.02 -13.01
CA LEU A 422 -9.19 7.94 -14.00
C LEU A 422 -9.21 6.63 -14.76
N GLY A 423 -9.33 5.51 -14.05
CA GLY A 423 -9.44 4.17 -14.63
C GLY A 423 -10.59 4.11 -15.61
N TYR A 424 -11.76 4.62 -15.23
CA TYR A 424 -12.92 4.74 -16.10
C TYR A 424 -12.67 5.59 -17.33
N ALA A 425 -12.10 6.80 -17.16
CA ALA A 425 -11.80 7.70 -18.28
C ALA A 425 -10.89 7.03 -19.32
N HIS A 426 -9.92 6.24 -18.89
CA HIS A 426 -8.99 5.55 -19.76
C HIS A 426 -9.57 4.27 -20.36
N ALA A 427 -10.33 3.49 -19.59
CA ALA A 427 -11.04 2.32 -20.08
C ALA A 427 -11.99 2.68 -21.22
N MET A 428 -12.73 3.78 -21.10
CA MET A 428 -13.63 4.31 -22.14
C MET A 428 -12.89 4.63 -23.45
N ILE A 429 -11.74 5.30 -23.37
CA ILE A 429 -10.93 5.64 -24.55
C ILE A 429 -10.41 4.38 -25.25
N ARG A 430 -10.17 3.33 -24.47
CA ARG A 430 -9.62 2.05 -24.92
C ARG A 430 -10.70 1.02 -25.31
N GLY A 431 -11.98 1.38 -25.23
CA GLY A 431 -13.09 0.46 -25.50
C GLY A 431 -13.17 -0.73 -24.54
N ILE A 432 -12.61 -0.61 -23.34
CA ILE A 432 -12.67 -1.64 -22.30
C ILE A 432 -14.02 -1.52 -21.58
N PRO A 433 -14.80 -2.61 -21.44
CA PRO A 433 -16.08 -2.57 -20.73
C PRO A 433 -15.87 -2.23 -19.24
N MET A 434 -16.81 -1.47 -18.67
CA MET A 434 -16.79 -1.02 -17.27
C MET A 434 -18.15 -1.21 -16.61
N ASP A 435 -18.18 -1.60 -15.33
CA ASP A 435 -19.40 -1.63 -14.53
C ASP A 435 -19.69 -0.27 -13.88
N LEU A 436 -20.62 0.47 -14.47
CA LEU A 436 -21.02 1.79 -13.99
C LEU A 436 -21.67 1.77 -12.60
N ASN A 437 -22.15 0.62 -12.11
CA ASN A 437 -22.75 0.55 -10.77
C ASN A 437 -21.70 0.76 -9.68
N ASN A 438 -20.49 0.22 -9.87
CA ASN A 438 -19.36 0.44 -8.96
C ASN A 438 -18.98 1.91 -8.86
N ILE A 439 -18.91 2.62 -9.99
CA ILE A 439 -18.63 4.07 -10.03
C ILE A 439 -19.72 4.88 -9.31
N ARG A 440 -20.99 4.51 -9.49
CA ARG A 440 -22.12 5.17 -8.83
C ARG A 440 -22.09 5.00 -7.31
N ASN A 441 -21.60 3.87 -6.81
CA ASN A 441 -21.45 3.62 -5.36
C ASN A 441 -20.49 4.62 -4.71
N PHE A 442 -19.50 5.13 -5.44
CA PHE A 442 -18.58 6.18 -4.97
C PHE A 442 -19.10 7.62 -5.13
N LYS A 443 -20.37 7.81 -5.53
CA LYS A 443 -20.99 9.13 -5.75
C LYS A 443 -20.20 10.02 -6.71
N ILE A 444 -19.45 9.41 -7.64
CA ILE A 444 -18.70 10.10 -8.69
C ILE A 444 -19.70 10.70 -9.68
N ASN A 445 -19.88 12.03 -9.66
CA ASN A 445 -20.66 12.72 -10.68
C ASN A 445 -19.78 13.07 -11.89
N LEU A 446 -19.83 12.21 -12.91
CA LEU A 446 -19.08 12.36 -14.16
C LEU A 446 -19.41 13.65 -14.94
N GLY A 447 -20.51 14.35 -14.64
CA GLY A 447 -20.89 15.57 -15.36
C GLY A 447 -20.39 16.88 -14.73
N LYS A 448 -20.14 16.92 -13.41
CA LYS A 448 -19.75 18.17 -12.71
C LYS A 448 -18.31 18.17 -12.18
N ASN A 449 -17.74 17.00 -11.91
CA ASN A 449 -16.45 16.86 -11.19
C ASN A 449 -15.45 15.95 -11.93
N PHE A 450 -15.59 15.82 -13.25
CA PHE A 450 -14.75 14.92 -14.04
C PHE A 450 -13.48 15.60 -14.56
N ASP A 451 -13.53 16.92 -14.79
CA ASP A 451 -12.41 17.67 -15.37
C ASP A 451 -11.29 17.99 -14.36
N GLU A 452 -11.49 17.64 -13.09
CA GLU A 452 -10.52 17.83 -12.00
C GLU A 452 -10.37 16.55 -11.19
N THR A 453 -9.16 16.33 -10.67
CA THR A 453 -8.86 15.24 -9.75
C THR A 453 -7.98 15.69 -8.60
N LYS A 454 -8.21 15.13 -7.40
CA LYS A 454 -7.44 15.46 -6.19
C LYS A 454 -6.48 14.32 -5.88
N PHE A 455 -5.23 14.47 -6.34
CA PHE A 455 -4.12 13.60 -5.93
C PHE A 455 -3.37 14.15 -4.71
N THR A 456 -3.46 15.45 -4.46
CA THR A 456 -2.78 16.12 -3.34
C THR A 456 -3.81 16.97 -2.58
N PHE A 457 -3.37 17.82 -1.64
CA PHE A 457 -4.24 18.84 -1.04
C PHE A 457 -4.87 19.79 -2.07
N GLU A 458 -4.26 19.87 -3.26
CA GLU A 458 -4.72 20.71 -4.36
C GLU A 458 -5.44 19.86 -5.41
N SER A 459 -6.60 20.37 -5.87
CA SER A 459 -7.23 19.91 -7.11
C SER A 459 -6.32 20.21 -8.28
N LYS A 460 -6.06 19.20 -9.11
CA LYS A 460 -5.35 19.36 -10.37
C LYS A 460 -6.30 19.10 -11.54
N PRO A 461 -6.22 19.88 -12.63
CA PRO A 461 -6.97 19.59 -13.83
C PRO A 461 -6.63 18.20 -14.38
N LEU A 462 -7.65 17.41 -14.72
CA LEU A 462 -7.46 16.07 -15.27
C LEU A 462 -6.59 16.09 -16.54
N ARG A 463 -6.69 17.16 -17.33
CA ARG A 463 -5.87 17.39 -18.54
C ARG A 463 -4.36 17.43 -18.28
N GLU A 464 -3.93 17.68 -17.05
CA GLU A 464 -2.50 17.72 -16.67
C GLU A 464 -1.98 16.33 -16.25
N ILE A 465 -2.83 15.55 -15.57
CA ILE A 465 -2.45 14.23 -15.04
C ILE A 465 -2.62 13.14 -16.09
N LYS A 466 -3.68 13.20 -16.89
CA LYS A 466 -4.00 12.21 -17.92
C LYS A 466 -2.85 11.95 -18.91
N PRO A 467 -2.12 12.97 -19.42
CA PRO A 467 -0.96 12.72 -20.29
C PRO A 467 0.14 11.92 -19.59
N MET A 468 0.39 12.18 -18.31
CA MET A 468 1.41 11.45 -17.54
C MET A 468 1.04 9.98 -17.36
N LEU A 469 -0.23 9.70 -17.02
CA LEU A 469 -0.72 8.33 -16.86
C LEU A 469 -0.78 7.57 -18.19
N ASN A 470 -1.18 8.24 -19.27
CA ASN A 470 -1.14 7.68 -20.62
C ASN A 470 0.28 7.34 -21.07
N GLU A 471 1.24 8.21 -20.80
CA GLU A 471 2.65 7.94 -21.08
C GLU A 471 3.10 6.67 -20.36
N CYS A 472 2.82 6.54 -19.06
CA CYS A 472 3.15 5.33 -18.29
C CYS A 472 2.52 4.08 -18.90
N LEU A 473 1.22 4.13 -19.21
CA LEU A 473 0.53 2.99 -19.83
C LEU A 473 1.12 2.63 -21.18
N ASN A 474 1.38 3.60 -22.06
CA ASN A 474 1.89 3.34 -23.40
C ASN A 474 3.28 2.67 -23.40
N LEU A 475 4.06 2.80 -22.32
CA LEU A 475 5.33 2.08 -22.17
C LEU A 475 5.13 0.57 -22.02
N VAL A 476 4.02 0.14 -21.39
CA VAL A 476 3.78 -1.26 -21.00
C VAL A 476 2.57 -1.90 -21.70
N ASP A 477 1.74 -1.10 -22.34
CA ASP A 477 0.54 -1.51 -23.06
C ASP A 477 0.87 -2.07 -24.45
N THR A 478 1.63 -3.16 -24.46
CA THR A 478 2.02 -3.87 -25.68
C THR A 478 1.87 -5.38 -25.48
N PRO A 479 1.54 -6.14 -26.54
CA PRO A 479 1.21 -7.57 -26.44
C PRO A 479 2.41 -8.49 -26.22
N THR A 480 3.65 -7.98 -26.28
CA THR A 480 4.85 -8.79 -26.07
C THR A 480 5.79 -8.17 -25.06
N GLN A 481 6.52 -9.01 -24.35
CA GLN A 481 7.58 -8.59 -23.43
C GLN A 481 8.65 -7.76 -24.13
N GLN A 482 9.12 -8.19 -25.30
CA GLN A 482 10.18 -7.48 -26.04
C GLN A 482 9.76 -6.04 -26.39
N GLN A 483 8.51 -5.82 -26.82
CA GLN A 483 8.03 -4.48 -27.12
C GLN A 483 7.97 -3.57 -25.88
N ARG A 484 7.56 -4.11 -24.72
CA ARG A 484 7.61 -3.37 -23.46
C ARG A 484 9.04 -2.97 -23.11
N GLU A 485 9.97 -3.91 -23.24
CA GLU A 485 11.38 -3.65 -22.98
C GLU A 485 11.95 -2.59 -23.92
N ASP A 486 11.66 -2.68 -25.21
CA ASP A 486 12.13 -1.71 -26.20
C ASP A 486 11.56 -0.31 -25.93
N ASN A 487 10.28 -0.21 -25.55
CA ASN A 487 9.65 1.06 -25.18
C ASN A 487 10.31 1.67 -23.93
N LEU A 488 10.53 0.87 -22.89
CA LEU A 488 11.18 1.32 -21.65
C LEU A 488 12.64 1.72 -21.87
N ARG A 489 13.39 0.95 -22.68
CA ARG A 489 14.77 1.29 -23.06
C ARG A 489 14.81 2.60 -23.82
N LYS A 490 13.95 2.79 -24.83
CA LYS A 490 13.87 4.05 -25.61
C LYS A 490 13.46 5.25 -24.75
N PHE A 491 12.63 5.02 -23.73
CA PHE A 491 12.19 6.07 -22.81
C PHE A 491 13.30 6.50 -21.85
N TYR A 492 14.10 5.56 -21.35
CA TYR A 492 15.12 5.82 -20.33
C TYR A 492 16.53 6.08 -20.85
N LEU A 493 16.89 5.49 -21.98
CA LEU A 493 18.17 5.73 -22.63
C LEU A 493 17.99 6.92 -23.58
N PRO A 494 18.61 8.08 -23.31
CA PRO A 494 18.63 9.16 -24.30
C PRO A 494 19.41 8.69 -25.53
N ASN A 495 18.94 9.06 -26.72
CA ASN A 495 19.74 9.00 -27.94
C ASN A 495 20.97 9.90 -27.83
#